data_AF-A0AAE1A341-F1
#
_entry.id   AF-A0AAE1A341-F1
#
_cell.length_a   1.000
_cell.length_b   1.000
_cell.length_c   1.000
_cell.angle_alpha   90.00
_cell.angle_beta   90.00
_cell.angle_gamma   90.00
#
_symmetry.space_group_name_H-M   'P 1'
#
loop_
_entity.id
_entity.type
_entity.pdbx_description
1 polymer ?
#
loop_
_entity_poly.entity_id
_entity_poly.type
_entity_poly.pdbx_seq_one_letter_code
_entity_poly.pdbx_strand_id
1 'polypeptide(L)'
;QISALKISYSNKSSTSTECPESNIAEINKFTADISCPTEYPVTSVTLSGDVVILLCSLYISAGRNVALKQRAEQSSWLSIDLRDRWWAEYAVDGRIPNKTHNSSRLTCSHTALQDKSPWWQVSFTQPVEITRFLTENRRDCCQERLKNFSLTVYPVNDLYKPITYRGSDKVKPTYSVVPSPRISSPVTQVKITEGLNPERILTLCEVFIFGEIHCPSNRYGLRCERECNCVNQTRCFVHSGGCPSGCAPGYTGMDCSEECELGMYGIGCKQKCKATCGGDHNTCNQTDGTCTQGCDPGYTGRFCQSMCPRRRYGHLCAETCSDHCSGADNTCNYVNGSCDRGCDVGYLLPLCNDTCPRGQYGPGCAEKCSDHCTGPAGECDFRTGVCYQGCEPGFQPPTCHKECPAGTYGPDCGKACSVHCADSDHICNKTDGSCDQGCKPGYQGRSCSETCRIGKHGPGCNTTCSGQCVGQHNPCHHIDGSCYLGCVQDDQSPMCRRTRGLGQKTSNILVPLVVAAVITAAAAVLLGLLVWRALLL
;
A
#
# COMPACT_ATOMS: atom_id res chain seq x y z
N GLN A 1 28.92 14.84 3.55
CA GLN A 1 27.81 15.50 2.82
C GLN A 1 28.21 16.96 2.62
N ILE A 2 27.99 17.52 1.44
CA ILE A 2 28.36 18.92 1.13
C ILE A 2 27.48 19.92 1.90
N SER A 3 26.30 19.47 2.38
CA SER A 3 25.35 20.23 3.19
C SER A 3 25.88 20.85 4.51
N ALA A 4 27.15 20.65 4.89
CA ALA A 4 27.79 21.30 6.04
C ALA A 4 28.82 22.38 5.64
N LEU A 5 28.97 22.67 4.34
CA LEU A 5 29.89 23.69 3.83
C LEU A 5 29.27 25.08 3.97
N LYS A 6 29.93 25.96 4.74
CA LYS A 6 29.54 27.36 4.85
C LYS A 6 30.45 28.24 4.02
N ILE A 7 29.86 29.10 3.21
CA ILE A 7 30.59 30.06 2.37
C ILE A 7 30.26 31.47 2.83
N SER A 8 31.29 32.25 3.11
CA SER A 8 31.16 33.68 3.32
C SER A 8 32.03 34.48 2.37
N TYR A 9 31.65 35.71 2.10
CA TYR A 9 32.38 36.63 1.25
C TYR A 9 32.47 38.01 1.88
N SER A 10 33.52 38.76 1.53
CA SER A 10 33.69 40.15 1.94
C SER A 10 34.01 41.04 0.74
N ASN A 11 33.68 42.32 0.88
CA ASN A 11 34.05 43.37 -0.08
C ASN A 11 35.00 44.37 0.61
N LYS A 12 35.48 45.37 -0.14
CA LYS A 12 36.43 46.39 0.39
C LYS A 12 35.89 47.22 1.56
N SER A 13 34.59 47.24 1.77
CA SER A 13 33.88 48.13 2.69
C SER A 13 33.21 47.43 3.88
N SER A 14 33.19 46.09 3.95
CA SER A 14 32.30 45.37 4.89
C SER A 14 32.97 44.22 5.65
N THR A 15 32.29 43.85 6.73
CA THR A 15 32.41 42.57 7.44
C THR A 15 31.97 41.40 6.55
N SER A 16 32.48 40.20 6.87
CA SER A 16 32.16 38.94 6.18
C SER A 16 30.65 38.66 6.18
N THR A 17 30.06 38.42 5.01
CA THR A 17 28.64 38.08 4.80
C THR A 17 28.51 36.61 4.39
N GLU A 18 27.60 35.87 4.99
CA GLU A 18 27.36 34.45 4.67
C GLU A 18 26.45 34.32 3.44
N CYS A 19 26.78 33.38 2.55
CA CYS A 19 25.97 33.05 1.40
C CYS A 19 24.80 32.14 1.82
N PRO A 20 23.55 32.47 1.49
CA PRO A 20 22.39 31.65 1.84
C PRO A 20 22.50 30.22 1.29
N GLU A 21 22.09 29.23 2.08
CA GLU A 21 22.05 27.82 1.65
C GLU A 21 21.14 27.60 0.44
N SER A 22 20.10 28.44 0.27
CA SER A 22 19.19 28.43 -0.89
C SER A 22 19.87 28.76 -2.23
N ASN A 23 21.17 29.07 -2.23
CA ASN A 23 21.97 29.37 -3.40
C ASN A 23 22.99 28.27 -3.73
N ILE A 24 22.83 27.08 -3.13
CA ILE A 24 23.67 25.91 -3.32
C ILE A 24 22.87 24.87 -4.10
N ALA A 25 23.34 24.49 -5.29
CA ALA A 25 22.82 23.35 -6.02
C ALA A 25 23.76 22.16 -5.80
N GLU A 26 23.28 21.15 -5.09
CA GLU A 26 23.98 19.86 -5.02
C GLU A 26 23.85 19.17 -6.38
N ILE A 27 24.94 19.13 -7.14
CA ILE A 27 24.99 18.49 -8.46
C ILE A 27 25.01 16.98 -8.28
N ASN A 28 25.84 16.49 -7.36
CA ASN A 28 25.92 15.08 -6.99
C ASN A 28 26.53 14.96 -5.58
N LYS A 29 26.78 13.71 -5.13
CA LYS A 29 27.35 13.43 -3.80
C LYS A 29 28.74 14.03 -3.53
N PHE A 30 29.45 14.49 -4.56
CA PHE A 30 30.81 15.04 -4.50
C PHE A 30 30.96 16.44 -5.08
N THR A 31 29.92 17.00 -5.69
CA THR A 31 29.99 18.30 -6.39
C THR A 31 28.78 19.15 -6.01
N ALA A 32 29.04 20.40 -5.65
CA ALA A 32 28.02 21.41 -5.49
C ALA A 32 28.44 22.69 -6.21
N ASP A 33 27.48 23.33 -6.84
CA ASP A 33 27.62 24.65 -7.43
C ASP A 33 26.95 25.67 -6.53
N ILE A 34 27.55 26.86 -6.43
CA ILE A 34 27.12 27.89 -5.48
C ILE A 34 27.16 29.24 -6.17
N SER A 35 26.04 29.96 -6.16
CA SER A 35 25.92 31.27 -6.80
C SER A 35 25.35 32.30 -5.83
N CYS A 36 26.21 33.14 -5.29
CA CYS A 36 25.84 34.15 -4.31
C CYS A 36 25.69 35.52 -5.02
N PRO A 37 24.48 36.07 -5.19
CA PRO A 37 24.31 37.39 -5.76
C PRO A 37 24.93 38.45 -4.84
N THR A 38 25.81 39.29 -5.38
CA THR A 38 26.46 40.37 -4.62
C THR A 38 26.25 41.73 -5.31
N GLU A 39 25.89 42.75 -4.54
CA GLU A 39 25.76 44.12 -5.06
C GLU A 39 27.13 44.75 -5.38
N TYR A 40 28.14 44.44 -4.56
CA TYR A 40 29.50 44.97 -4.69
C TYR A 40 30.49 43.87 -5.10
N PRO A 41 31.61 44.21 -5.75
CA PRO A 41 32.68 43.26 -6.05
C PRO A 41 33.25 42.62 -4.78
N VAL A 42 33.36 41.28 -4.81
CA VAL A 42 33.94 40.48 -3.74
C VAL A 42 35.47 40.53 -3.81
N THR A 43 36.11 40.65 -2.65
CA THR A 43 37.58 40.67 -2.51
C THR A 43 38.14 39.41 -1.87
N SER A 44 37.37 38.71 -1.03
CA SER A 44 37.75 37.41 -0.49
C SER A 44 36.53 36.53 -0.28
N VAL A 45 36.72 35.22 -0.46
CA VAL A 45 35.75 34.17 -0.16
C VAL A 45 36.39 33.27 0.91
N THR A 46 35.63 32.96 1.94
CA THR A 46 36.04 32.08 3.03
C THR A 46 35.13 30.85 3.04
N LEU A 47 35.73 29.67 3.01
CA LEU A 47 35.03 28.40 3.19
C LEU A 47 35.27 27.93 4.61
N SER A 48 34.22 27.51 5.31
CA SER A 48 34.28 27.05 6.69
C SER A 48 33.36 25.84 6.93
N GLY A 49 33.63 25.10 8.00
CA GLY A 49 32.91 23.86 8.36
C GLY A 49 33.79 22.61 8.28
N ASP A 50 33.32 21.54 8.90
CA ASP A 50 34.08 20.28 9.08
C ASP A 50 34.38 19.56 7.76
N VAL A 51 33.68 19.93 6.69
CA VAL A 51 33.84 19.31 5.36
C VAL A 51 34.93 19.97 4.52
N VAL A 52 35.47 21.13 4.92
CA VAL A 52 36.52 21.83 4.17
C VAL A 52 37.79 21.01 4.07
N ILE A 53 38.10 20.20 5.09
CA ILE A 53 39.27 19.29 5.07
C ILE A 53 39.16 18.18 4.00
N LEU A 54 37.95 17.96 3.44
CA LEU A 54 37.70 16.96 2.40
C LEU A 54 37.64 17.57 0.99
N LEU A 55 37.90 18.87 0.83
CA LEU A 55 37.79 19.56 -0.45
C LEU A 55 38.90 19.13 -1.41
N CYS A 56 38.54 18.50 -2.53
CA CYS A 56 39.51 18.10 -3.55
C CYS A 56 39.89 19.24 -4.51
N SER A 57 38.92 20.10 -4.85
CA SER A 57 39.10 21.19 -5.81
C SER A 57 38.14 22.34 -5.54
N LEU A 58 38.58 23.57 -5.78
CA LEU A 58 37.78 24.78 -5.71
C LEU A 58 37.90 25.55 -7.02
N TYR A 59 36.77 25.82 -7.67
CA TYR A 59 36.70 26.66 -8.87
C TYR A 59 35.88 27.92 -8.58
N ILE A 60 36.53 29.09 -8.61
CA ILE A 60 35.86 30.39 -8.46
C ILE A 60 35.82 31.04 -9.84
N SER A 61 34.62 31.13 -10.40
CA SER A 61 34.38 31.76 -11.70
C SER A 61 33.91 33.20 -11.54
N ALA A 62 34.40 34.08 -12.42
CA ALA A 62 33.82 35.40 -12.64
C ALA A 62 32.94 35.40 -13.91
N GLY A 63 32.49 34.24 -14.37
CA GLY A 63 31.90 34.07 -15.69
C GLY A 63 32.97 33.89 -16.78
N ARG A 64 32.50 33.75 -18.02
CA ARG A 64 33.31 33.48 -19.22
C ARG A 64 33.50 34.74 -20.06
N ASN A 65 34.47 34.74 -21.00
CA ASN A 65 34.59 35.84 -21.96
C ASN A 65 33.40 35.80 -22.95
N VAL A 66 32.35 36.59 -22.68
CA VAL A 66 31.15 36.67 -23.51
C VAL A 66 31.34 37.50 -24.78
N ALA A 67 32.44 38.28 -24.87
CA ALA A 67 32.77 39.06 -26.06
C ALA A 67 33.42 38.22 -27.17
N LEU A 68 34.06 37.09 -26.82
CA LEU A 68 34.80 36.25 -27.76
C LEU A 68 33.95 35.89 -28.99
N LYS A 69 34.45 36.27 -30.18
CA LYS A 69 33.85 36.06 -31.49
C LYS A 69 32.45 36.66 -31.67
N GLN A 70 32.07 37.61 -30.83
CA GLN A 70 30.84 38.38 -31.03
C GLN A 70 31.00 39.38 -32.18
N ARG A 71 29.88 39.88 -32.69
CA ARG A 71 29.89 40.93 -33.71
C ARG A 71 30.41 42.22 -33.09
N ALA A 72 31.51 42.71 -33.64
CA ALA A 72 32.11 43.98 -33.26
C ALA A 72 32.07 44.97 -34.42
N GLU A 73 31.90 46.25 -34.10
CA GLU A 73 31.86 47.36 -35.05
C GLU A 73 32.73 48.50 -34.52
N GLN A 74 33.22 49.35 -35.42
CA GLN A 74 33.99 50.54 -35.05
C GLN A 74 33.68 51.70 -35.98
N SER A 75 33.93 52.92 -35.52
CA SER A 75 33.65 54.17 -36.23
C SER A 75 34.29 54.27 -37.61
N SER A 76 35.51 53.78 -37.72
CA SER A 76 36.32 53.75 -38.93
C SER A 76 37.42 52.71 -38.74
N TRP A 77 38.11 52.29 -39.80
CA TRP A 77 39.26 51.38 -39.69
C TRP A 77 40.46 51.92 -40.45
N LEU A 78 41.64 51.67 -39.90
CA LEU A 78 42.88 51.93 -40.63
C LEU A 78 43.04 50.90 -41.76
N SER A 79 43.32 51.39 -42.96
CA SER A 79 43.70 50.60 -44.12
C SER A 79 44.99 51.19 -44.68
N ILE A 80 46.12 50.51 -44.47
CA ILE A 80 47.42 50.94 -45.01
C ILE A 80 47.56 50.45 -46.45
N ASP A 81 47.12 49.22 -46.74
CA ASP A 81 47.10 48.57 -48.07
C ASP A 81 45.89 47.61 -48.18
N LEU A 82 45.59 47.08 -49.39
CA LEU A 82 44.48 46.14 -49.62
C LEU A 82 44.50 44.86 -48.75
N ARG A 83 45.66 44.52 -48.15
CA ARG A 83 45.85 43.35 -47.28
C ARG A 83 45.93 43.68 -45.78
N ASP A 84 46.14 44.95 -45.41
CA ASP A 84 46.36 45.38 -44.02
C ASP A 84 45.16 46.19 -43.51
N ARG A 85 44.14 45.46 -43.05
CA ARG A 85 42.90 46.03 -42.49
C ARG A 85 42.81 45.76 -41.00
N TRP A 86 42.50 46.79 -40.21
CA TRP A 86 42.43 46.71 -38.75
C TRP A 86 40.96 46.65 -38.30
N TRP A 87 40.36 45.46 -38.42
CA TRP A 87 38.94 45.27 -38.16
C TRP A 87 38.57 45.28 -36.68
N ALA A 88 37.30 45.60 -36.42
CA ALA A 88 36.74 45.60 -35.08
C ALA A 88 36.77 44.21 -34.43
N GLU A 89 36.62 43.15 -35.23
CA GLU A 89 36.57 41.76 -34.73
C GLU A 89 37.90 41.30 -34.13
N TYR A 90 39.03 41.92 -34.50
CA TYR A 90 40.34 41.59 -33.92
C TYR A 90 40.41 41.88 -32.43
N ALA A 91 39.59 42.81 -31.92
CA ALA A 91 39.50 43.07 -30.49
C ALA A 91 38.73 41.98 -29.71
N VAL A 92 38.13 41.01 -30.39
CA VAL A 92 37.34 39.94 -29.76
C VAL A 92 37.64 38.57 -30.38
N ASP A 93 38.78 38.41 -31.03
CA ASP A 93 39.16 37.17 -31.70
C ASP A 93 39.87 36.17 -30.77
N GLY A 94 40.27 36.63 -29.57
CA GLY A 94 40.98 35.85 -28.55
C GLY A 94 42.50 35.84 -28.71
N ARG A 95 43.07 36.62 -29.62
CA ARG A 95 44.51 36.69 -29.87
C ARG A 95 45.13 37.86 -29.10
N ILE A 96 46.02 37.54 -28.16
CA ILE A 96 46.74 38.56 -27.37
C ILE A 96 48.06 38.92 -28.07
N PRO A 97 48.45 40.21 -28.15
CA PRO A 97 49.74 40.61 -28.73
C PRO A 97 50.93 40.08 -27.92
N ASN A 98 51.92 39.50 -28.60
CA ASN A 98 53.20 39.08 -27.99
C ASN A 98 54.31 40.09 -28.29
N LYS A 99 55.25 40.29 -27.35
CA LYS A 99 56.41 41.21 -27.47
C LYS A 99 57.43 40.82 -28.54
N THR A 100 57.52 39.55 -28.93
CA THR A 100 58.60 39.04 -29.80
C THR A 100 58.32 39.14 -31.29
N HIS A 101 57.07 39.42 -31.68
CA HIS A 101 56.70 39.64 -33.07
C HIS A 101 56.15 41.07 -33.23
N ASN A 102 56.31 41.66 -34.41
CA ASN A 102 55.63 42.88 -34.88
C ASN A 102 54.08 42.72 -34.95
N SER A 103 53.49 41.94 -34.04
CA SER A 103 52.20 41.24 -34.16
C SER A 103 50.98 42.07 -33.81
N SER A 104 51.10 43.29 -33.26
CA SER A 104 49.94 44.15 -33.00
C SER A 104 49.13 44.45 -34.27
N ARG A 105 49.72 44.31 -35.46
CA ARG A 105 49.09 44.58 -36.76
C ARG A 105 47.93 43.64 -37.14
N LEU A 106 47.86 42.45 -36.55
CA LEU A 106 46.85 41.42 -36.87
C LEU A 106 46.11 40.93 -35.63
N THR A 107 46.32 41.59 -34.49
CA THR A 107 45.74 41.23 -33.19
C THR A 107 45.12 42.44 -32.51
N CYS A 108 44.94 43.56 -33.22
CA CYS A 108 44.30 44.73 -32.63
C CYS A 108 43.36 45.38 -33.64
N SER A 109 42.25 45.89 -33.15
CA SER A 109 41.42 46.87 -33.86
C SER A 109 42.09 48.24 -33.84
N HIS A 110 41.90 49.04 -34.87
CA HIS A 110 42.49 50.38 -34.97
C HIS A 110 41.64 51.29 -35.85
N THR A 111 41.23 52.43 -35.31
CA THR A 111 40.44 53.44 -36.05
C THR A 111 41.32 54.30 -36.97
N ALA A 112 40.73 54.89 -38.01
CA ALA A 112 41.49 55.71 -38.96
C ALA A 112 42.22 56.88 -38.28
N LEU A 113 43.36 57.30 -38.86
CA LEU A 113 44.26 58.32 -38.29
C LEU A 113 43.65 59.71 -38.05
N GLN A 114 42.48 60.00 -38.62
CA GLN A 114 41.82 61.31 -38.53
C GLN A 114 40.33 61.17 -38.15
N ASP A 115 39.99 60.09 -37.45
CA ASP A 115 38.63 59.89 -36.99
C ASP A 115 38.26 60.99 -35.97
N LYS A 116 37.12 61.65 -36.20
CA LYS A 116 36.67 62.77 -35.37
C LYS A 116 36.07 62.31 -34.04
N SER A 117 35.54 61.09 -33.99
CA SER A 117 34.92 60.52 -32.80
C SER A 117 35.13 58.99 -32.78
N PRO A 118 36.36 58.53 -32.48
CA PRO A 118 36.70 57.12 -32.46
C PRO A 118 35.87 56.33 -31.45
N TRP A 119 35.27 55.24 -31.92
CA TRP A 119 34.59 54.29 -31.06
C TRP A 119 34.71 52.87 -31.58
N TRP A 120 34.64 51.93 -30.64
CA TRP A 120 34.52 50.50 -30.89
C TRP A 120 33.35 49.97 -30.07
N GLN A 121 32.67 48.96 -30.58
CA GLN A 121 31.48 48.41 -29.96
C GLN A 121 31.38 46.91 -30.21
N VAL A 122 30.86 46.19 -29.22
CA VAL A 122 30.42 44.80 -29.36
C VAL A 122 28.95 44.70 -28.99
N SER A 123 28.21 43.91 -29.78
CA SER A 123 26.80 43.62 -29.57
C SER A 123 26.63 42.12 -29.30
N PHE A 124 25.80 41.78 -28.32
CA PHE A 124 25.53 40.40 -27.92
C PHE A 124 24.21 39.93 -28.52
N THR A 125 24.19 38.71 -29.07
CA THR A 125 22.97 38.09 -29.59
C THR A 125 21.96 37.73 -28.51
N GLN A 126 22.43 37.55 -27.28
CA GLN A 126 21.62 37.31 -26.08
C GLN A 126 22.11 38.28 -24.98
N PRO A 127 21.22 38.77 -24.11
CA PRO A 127 21.64 39.64 -23.02
C PRO A 127 22.64 38.94 -22.09
N VAL A 128 23.58 39.71 -21.53
CA VAL A 128 24.64 39.18 -20.65
C VAL A 128 24.69 39.90 -19.31
N GLU A 129 24.95 39.13 -18.25
CA GLU A 129 25.20 39.61 -16.89
C GLU A 129 26.71 39.79 -16.71
N ILE A 130 27.20 41.02 -16.81
CA ILE A 130 28.63 41.34 -16.83
C ILE A 130 29.21 41.49 -15.41
N THR A 131 30.35 40.86 -15.16
CA THR A 131 31.04 40.88 -13.86
C THR A 131 32.30 41.75 -13.87
N ARG A 132 33.07 41.77 -14.97
CA ARG A 132 34.31 42.56 -15.13
C ARG A 132 34.71 42.70 -16.59
N PHE A 133 35.54 43.71 -16.86
CA PHE A 133 36.14 43.97 -18.17
C PHE A 133 37.67 43.90 -18.04
N LEU A 134 38.32 43.27 -19.01
CA LEU A 134 39.76 43.43 -19.25
C LEU A 134 39.98 43.91 -20.68
N THR A 135 40.82 44.92 -20.86
CA THR A 135 41.19 45.42 -22.18
C THR A 135 42.70 45.37 -22.34
N GLU A 136 43.17 44.55 -23.26
CA GLU A 136 44.57 44.45 -23.66
C GLU A 136 44.93 45.63 -24.54
N ASN A 137 45.97 46.32 -24.10
CA ASN A 137 46.57 47.42 -24.83
C ASN A 137 47.63 46.88 -25.80
N ARG A 138 48.09 47.75 -26.69
CA ARG A 138 49.25 47.47 -27.53
C ARG A 138 50.49 47.14 -26.70
N ARG A 139 51.36 46.29 -27.24
CA ARG A 139 52.61 45.86 -26.59
C ARG A 139 53.88 46.42 -27.23
N ASP A 140 53.78 46.98 -28.42
CA ASP A 140 54.89 47.43 -29.25
C ASP A 140 55.11 48.96 -29.24
N CYS A 141 54.05 49.76 -29.29
CA CYS A 141 54.10 51.21 -29.12
C CYS A 141 52.75 51.78 -28.68
N CYS A 142 52.73 53.09 -28.44
CA CYS A 142 51.54 53.89 -28.54
C CYS A 142 50.46 53.55 -27.49
N GLN A 143 50.91 53.02 -26.35
CA GLN A 143 50.05 52.52 -25.28
C GLN A 143 49.29 53.66 -24.57
N GLU A 144 49.77 54.89 -24.70
CA GLU A 144 49.14 56.10 -24.18
C GLU A 144 47.78 56.40 -24.82
N ARG A 145 47.51 55.90 -26.04
CA ARG A 145 46.24 56.11 -26.76
C ARG A 145 45.02 55.57 -26.00
N LEU A 146 45.21 54.50 -25.22
CA LEU A 146 44.13 53.87 -24.44
C LEU A 146 43.99 54.47 -23.03
N LYS A 147 44.64 55.60 -22.71
CA LYS A 147 44.43 56.26 -21.42
C LYS A 147 43.05 56.90 -21.32
N ASN A 148 42.45 56.86 -20.14
CA ASN A 148 41.18 57.54 -19.83
C ASN A 148 40.02 57.22 -20.78
N PHE A 149 40.06 56.08 -21.48
CA PHE A 149 38.96 55.65 -22.34
C PHE A 149 37.66 55.56 -21.55
N SER A 150 36.53 55.76 -22.23
CA SER A 150 35.21 55.56 -21.64
C SER A 150 34.66 54.21 -22.09
N LEU A 151 34.20 53.41 -21.14
CA LEU A 151 33.53 52.14 -21.37
C LEU A 151 32.07 52.30 -20.96
N THR A 152 31.18 52.30 -21.93
CA THR A 152 29.74 52.45 -21.73
C THR A 152 29.03 51.14 -21.96
N VAL A 153 28.23 50.71 -20.99
CA VAL A 153 27.35 49.53 -21.10
C VAL A 153 25.92 49.98 -21.38
N TYR A 154 25.22 49.24 -22.23
CA TYR A 154 23.84 49.50 -22.63
C TYR A 154 22.95 48.34 -22.14
N PRO A 155 22.16 48.57 -21.07
CA PRO A 155 21.20 47.58 -20.57
C PRO A 155 20.12 47.22 -21.60
N VAL A 156 19.49 46.05 -21.45
CA VAL A 156 18.35 45.60 -22.28
C VAL A 156 17.16 46.56 -22.17
N ASN A 157 16.88 47.02 -20.95
CA ASN A 157 15.70 47.83 -20.69
C ASN A 157 16.09 49.31 -20.83
N ASP A 158 15.52 49.98 -21.83
CA ASP A 158 15.77 51.39 -22.18
C ASP A 158 15.42 52.37 -21.04
N LEU A 159 14.66 51.92 -20.03
CA LEU A 159 14.43 52.69 -18.80
C LEU A 159 15.72 52.89 -17.99
N TYR A 160 16.72 52.00 -18.13
CA TYR A 160 18.02 52.16 -17.51
C TYR A 160 18.96 52.96 -18.42
N LYS A 161 19.50 54.06 -17.89
CA LYS A 161 20.49 54.88 -18.60
C LYS A 161 21.78 54.08 -18.84
N PRO A 162 22.46 54.29 -19.98
CA PRO A 162 23.78 53.72 -20.21
C PRO A 162 24.76 54.09 -19.09
N ILE A 163 25.49 53.10 -18.57
CA ILE A 163 26.42 53.31 -17.45
C ILE A 163 27.83 53.42 -18.02
N THR A 164 28.55 54.49 -17.67
CA THR A 164 29.90 54.73 -18.19
C THR A 164 30.94 54.62 -17.10
N TYR A 165 31.94 53.79 -17.35
CA TYR A 165 33.14 53.63 -16.54
C TYR A 165 34.33 54.28 -17.25
N ARG A 166 35.34 54.71 -16.49
CA ARG A 166 36.59 55.24 -17.04
C ARG A 166 37.74 54.28 -16.83
N GLY A 167 38.54 54.11 -17.87
CA GLY A 167 39.86 53.49 -17.78
C GLY A 167 40.83 54.33 -16.96
N SER A 168 41.94 53.71 -16.55
CA SER A 168 43.00 54.41 -15.81
C SER A 168 43.66 55.48 -16.69
N ASP A 169 44.09 56.56 -16.05
CA ASP A 169 44.92 57.63 -16.61
C ASP A 169 46.40 57.21 -16.80
N LYS A 170 46.82 56.14 -16.13
CA LYS A 170 48.15 55.55 -16.26
C LYS A 170 48.17 54.58 -17.44
N VAL A 171 49.28 54.59 -18.17
CA VAL A 171 49.54 53.60 -19.22
C VAL A 171 49.64 52.24 -18.57
N LYS A 172 48.80 51.30 -19.03
CA LYS A 172 48.83 49.91 -18.57
C LYS A 172 48.86 48.96 -19.76
N PRO A 173 49.56 47.81 -19.63
CA PRO A 173 49.47 46.74 -20.61
C PRO A 173 48.06 46.15 -20.71
N THR A 174 47.37 46.07 -19.55
CA THR A 174 46.00 45.57 -19.44
C THR A 174 45.23 46.53 -18.53
N TYR A 175 44.09 47.01 -19.00
CA TYR A 175 43.16 47.78 -18.21
C TYR A 175 42.11 46.86 -17.61
N SER A 176 41.86 46.97 -16.31
CA SER A 176 40.83 46.22 -15.62
C SER A 176 39.78 47.19 -15.08
N VAL A 177 38.52 46.94 -15.41
CA VAL A 177 37.37 47.70 -14.93
C VAL A 177 36.40 46.70 -14.29
N VAL A 178 36.15 46.89 -13.00
CA VAL A 178 35.18 46.08 -12.25
C VAL A 178 34.03 46.99 -11.85
N PRO A 179 32.81 46.80 -12.40
CA PRO A 179 31.64 47.56 -12.00
C PRO A 179 31.42 47.56 -10.49
N SER A 180 31.24 48.75 -9.92
CA SER A 180 30.92 48.95 -8.50
C SER A 180 30.00 50.17 -8.34
N PRO A 181 28.72 50.01 -7.99
CA PRO A 181 27.99 48.74 -7.81
C PRO A 181 27.97 47.87 -9.07
N ARG A 182 27.66 46.57 -8.93
CA ARG A 182 27.48 45.67 -10.06
C ARG A 182 26.34 46.16 -10.96
N ILE A 183 26.42 45.80 -12.23
CA ILE A 183 25.37 46.12 -13.21
C ILE A 183 24.15 45.27 -12.86
N SER A 184 23.03 45.92 -12.55
CA SER A 184 21.81 45.27 -12.05
C SER A 184 20.87 44.77 -13.15
N SER A 185 21.19 45.00 -14.42
CA SER A 185 20.36 44.63 -15.57
C SER A 185 21.21 43.96 -16.64
N PRO A 186 20.69 42.94 -17.35
CA PRO A 186 21.39 42.34 -18.47
C PRO A 186 21.75 43.37 -19.55
N VAL A 187 22.91 43.19 -20.18
CA VAL A 187 23.51 44.12 -21.16
C VAL A 187 23.44 43.52 -22.56
N THR A 188 23.09 44.32 -23.56
CA THR A 188 23.05 43.91 -24.98
C THR A 188 24.23 44.42 -25.78
N GLN A 189 24.89 45.47 -25.29
CA GLN A 189 25.94 46.16 -26.03
C GLN A 189 26.92 46.84 -25.09
N VAL A 190 28.19 46.85 -25.50
CA VAL A 190 29.27 47.57 -24.82
C VAL A 190 30.00 48.41 -25.85
N LYS A 191 30.21 49.69 -25.53
CA LYS A 191 30.92 50.65 -26.37
C LYS A 191 32.15 51.17 -25.64
N ILE A 192 33.27 51.21 -26.32
CA ILE A 192 34.49 51.87 -25.87
C ILE A 192 34.71 53.08 -26.77
N THR A 193 34.82 54.26 -26.15
CA THR A 193 35.24 55.48 -26.85
C THR A 193 36.60 55.89 -26.33
N GLU A 194 37.33 56.61 -27.17
CA GLU A 194 38.61 57.14 -26.74
C GLU A 194 38.50 58.09 -25.54
N GLY A 195 39.64 58.26 -24.86
CA GLY A 195 39.80 59.15 -23.74
C GLY A 195 40.60 60.39 -24.11
N LEU A 196 41.64 60.67 -23.31
CA LEU A 196 42.60 61.74 -23.58
C LEU A 196 43.63 61.25 -24.60
N ASN A 197 43.23 61.20 -25.87
CA ASN A 197 44.12 60.88 -26.97
C ASN A 197 44.24 62.08 -27.93
N PRO A 198 45.39 62.77 -28.00
CA PRO A 198 45.58 63.89 -28.92
C PRO A 198 45.55 63.46 -30.39
N GLU A 199 45.89 62.20 -30.69
CA GLU A 199 45.89 61.66 -32.05
C GLU A 199 44.50 61.22 -32.53
N ARG A 200 43.52 61.17 -31.62
CA ARG A 200 42.16 60.69 -31.88
C ARG A 200 42.09 59.29 -32.51
N ILE A 201 42.82 58.35 -31.91
CA ILE A 201 42.94 56.97 -32.41
C ILE A 201 42.56 55.99 -31.30
N LEU A 202 41.53 55.19 -31.51
CA LEU A 202 41.23 54.07 -30.63
C LEU A 202 41.94 52.82 -31.13
N THR A 203 42.75 52.20 -30.28
CA THR A 203 43.37 50.91 -30.56
C THR A 203 43.08 49.95 -29.41
N LEU A 204 42.47 48.81 -29.73
CA LEU A 204 42.12 47.76 -28.76
C LEU A 204 42.65 46.44 -29.27
N CYS A 205 43.48 45.77 -28.49
CA CYS A 205 44.06 44.50 -28.92
C CYS A 205 43.18 43.31 -28.58
N GLU A 206 42.68 43.24 -27.35
CA GLU A 206 41.67 42.24 -26.99
C GLU A 206 40.79 42.82 -25.89
N VAL A 207 39.49 42.63 -26.00
CA VAL A 207 38.47 43.09 -25.07
C VAL A 207 37.79 41.86 -24.48
N PHE A 208 38.20 41.51 -23.28
CA PHE A 208 37.54 40.48 -22.50
C PHE A 208 36.39 41.09 -21.71
N ILE A 209 35.18 40.60 -21.96
CA ILE A 209 34.01 40.93 -21.16
C ILE A 209 33.64 39.66 -20.43
N PHE A 210 33.88 39.61 -19.12
CA PHE A 210 33.55 38.43 -18.32
C PHE A 210 32.13 38.55 -17.78
N GLY A 211 31.38 37.46 -17.90
CA GLY A 211 30.01 37.39 -17.44
C GLY A 211 29.35 36.08 -17.83
N GLU A 212 28.04 36.03 -17.65
CA GLU A 212 27.20 34.90 -18.06
C GLU A 212 26.09 35.38 -18.98
N ILE A 213 25.59 34.47 -19.83
CA ILE A 213 24.41 34.77 -20.62
C ILE A 213 23.18 34.75 -19.70
N HIS A 214 22.29 35.71 -19.90
CA HIS A 214 21.00 35.74 -19.25
C HIS A 214 20.04 34.75 -19.92
N CYS A 215 19.95 33.54 -19.37
CA CYS A 215 19.04 32.50 -19.85
C CYS A 215 17.63 32.62 -19.22
N PRO A 216 16.58 32.16 -19.95
CA PRO A 216 15.27 31.88 -19.35
C PRO A 216 15.40 30.93 -18.16
N SER A 217 14.46 31.00 -17.20
CA SER A 217 14.57 30.27 -15.92
C SER A 217 14.77 28.75 -16.08
N ASN A 218 14.18 28.14 -17.10
CA ASN A 218 14.24 26.69 -17.35
C ASN A 218 15.35 26.28 -18.34
N ARG A 219 16.31 27.17 -18.64
CA ARG A 219 17.36 26.88 -19.62
C ARG A 219 18.74 27.24 -19.11
N TYR A 220 19.74 26.47 -19.56
CA TYR A 220 21.14 26.68 -19.24
C TYR A 220 22.03 26.30 -20.43
N GLY A 221 23.34 26.51 -20.30
CA GLY A 221 24.33 26.20 -21.32
C GLY A 221 24.92 27.44 -22.01
N LEU A 222 25.75 27.21 -23.02
CA LEU A 222 26.50 28.30 -23.66
C LEU A 222 25.63 29.22 -24.51
N ARG A 223 24.45 28.77 -24.91
CA ARG A 223 23.48 29.49 -25.73
C ARG A 223 22.05 29.29 -25.20
N CYS A 224 21.91 28.89 -23.93
CA CYS A 224 20.65 28.51 -23.31
C CYS A 224 19.95 27.36 -24.04
N GLU A 225 20.72 26.40 -24.54
CA GLU A 225 20.24 25.30 -25.39
C GLU A 225 19.76 24.07 -24.61
N ARG A 226 20.13 23.96 -23.33
CA ARG A 226 19.74 22.84 -22.46
C ARG A 226 18.62 23.25 -21.53
N GLU A 227 17.84 22.27 -21.08
CA GLU A 227 16.68 22.48 -20.21
C GLU A 227 16.93 21.93 -18.81
N CYS A 228 16.35 22.57 -17.81
CA CYS A 228 16.43 22.17 -16.41
C CYS A 228 15.03 22.28 -15.77
N ASN A 229 14.67 21.30 -14.91
CA ASN A 229 13.37 21.26 -14.23
C ASN A 229 13.52 21.51 -12.72
N CYS A 230 13.66 22.77 -12.33
CA CYS A 230 13.78 23.14 -10.92
C CYS A 230 12.41 23.31 -10.23
N VAL A 231 12.35 23.03 -8.92
CA VAL A 231 11.17 23.30 -8.09
C VAL A 231 10.70 24.75 -8.27
N ASN A 232 9.38 24.95 -8.42
CA ASN A 232 8.74 26.27 -8.60
C ASN A 232 9.31 27.10 -9.77
N GLN A 233 9.87 26.45 -10.80
CA GLN A 233 10.44 27.12 -11.98
C GLN A 233 11.54 28.14 -11.62
N THR A 234 12.26 27.90 -10.51
CA THR A 234 13.45 28.68 -10.15
C THR A 234 14.50 28.58 -11.25
N ARG A 235 15.32 29.62 -11.40
CA ARG A 235 16.38 29.66 -12.42
C ARG A 235 17.51 28.70 -12.04
N CYS A 236 17.82 27.74 -12.90
CA CYS A 236 19.01 26.90 -12.73
C CYS A 236 20.29 27.68 -13.02
N PHE A 237 21.42 27.16 -12.54
CA PHE A 237 22.71 27.75 -12.84
C PHE A 237 23.08 27.59 -14.32
N VAL A 238 23.48 28.70 -14.95
CA VAL A 238 23.72 28.77 -16.40
C VAL A 238 24.83 27.81 -16.83
N HIS A 239 25.81 27.54 -15.98
CA HIS A 239 26.95 26.68 -16.30
C HIS A 239 26.65 25.18 -16.19
N SER A 240 25.97 24.75 -15.13
CA SER A 240 25.78 23.33 -14.81
C SER A 240 24.35 22.81 -15.00
N GLY A 241 23.36 23.70 -15.05
CA GLY A 241 21.94 23.32 -14.98
C GLY A 241 21.49 22.95 -13.56
N GLY A 242 22.39 23.04 -12.56
CA GLY A 242 22.08 22.73 -11.18
C GLY A 242 20.94 23.59 -10.63
N CYS A 243 20.00 22.94 -9.96
CA CYS A 243 18.83 23.58 -9.34
C CYS A 243 19.08 23.82 -7.85
N PRO A 244 19.24 25.07 -7.40
CA PRO A 244 19.47 25.36 -5.98
C PRO A 244 18.26 25.05 -5.09
N SER A 245 17.04 25.04 -5.66
CA SER A 245 15.83 24.58 -4.97
C SER A 245 15.59 23.07 -5.09
N GLY A 246 16.51 22.32 -5.70
CA GLY A 246 16.33 20.91 -6.07
C GLY A 246 15.45 20.71 -7.30
N CYS A 247 15.37 19.44 -7.73
CA CYS A 247 14.59 19.03 -8.90
C CYS A 247 13.09 19.01 -8.62
N ALA A 248 12.32 19.50 -9.59
CA ALA A 248 10.87 19.49 -9.58
C ALA A 248 10.32 18.06 -9.39
N PRO A 249 9.08 17.90 -8.89
CA PRO A 249 8.48 16.58 -8.75
C PRO A 249 8.43 15.83 -10.09
N GLY A 250 8.89 14.58 -10.11
CA GLY A 250 8.99 13.78 -11.32
C GLY A 250 10.36 13.81 -12.00
N TYR A 251 11.29 14.66 -11.52
CA TYR A 251 12.61 14.81 -12.11
C TYR A 251 13.74 14.59 -11.10
N THR A 252 14.88 14.13 -11.61
CA THR A 252 16.14 13.87 -10.90
C THR A 252 17.34 14.12 -11.82
N GLY A 253 18.53 13.78 -11.35
CA GLY A 253 19.78 13.98 -12.06
C GLY A 253 20.44 15.31 -11.72
N MET A 254 21.59 15.55 -12.33
CA MET A 254 22.48 16.69 -12.01
C MET A 254 21.90 18.06 -12.40
N ASP A 255 21.12 18.09 -13.49
CA ASP A 255 20.47 19.28 -14.05
C ASP A 255 18.93 19.16 -14.04
N CYS A 256 18.41 18.14 -13.34
CA CYS A 256 16.98 17.84 -13.27
C CYS A 256 16.35 17.56 -14.65
N SER A 257 17.10 16.99 -15.58
CA SER A 257 16.59 16.59 -16.90
C SER A 257 16.13 15.14 -16.97
N GLU A 258 16.46 14.30 -15.99
CA GLU A 258 16.11 12.88 -15.95
C GLU A 258 14.76 12.69 -15.27
N GLU A 259 13.90 11.84 -15.82
CA GLU A 259 12.63 11.45 -15.19
C GLU A 259 12.88 10.47 -14.03
N CYS A 260 11.92 10.34 -13.10
CA CYS A 260 12.04 9.38 -12.02
C CYS A 260 12.08 7.94 -12.53
N GLU A 261 12.88 7.10 -11.90
CA GLU A 261 12.80 5.65 -12.07
C GLU A 261 11.42 5.12 -11.62
N LEU A 262 10.98 4.01 -12.23
CA LEU A 262 9.72 3.35 -11.87
C LEU A 262 9.70 3.01 -10.37
N GLY A 263 8.57 3.29 -9.72
CA GLY A 263 8.42 3.08 -8.28
C GLY A 263 8.93 4.25 -7.41
N MET A 264 9.44 5.32 -8.01
CA MET A 264 9.88 6.54 -7.32
C MET A 264 9.06 7.76 -7.78
N TYR A 265 8.86 8.73 -6.88
CA TYR A 265 8.11 9.96 -7.18
C TYR A 265 8.54 11.15 -6.31
N GLY A 266 7.98 12.31 -6.62
CA GLY A 266 8.10 13.54 -5.86
C GLY A 266 9.38 14.31 -6.16
N ILE A 267 9.66 15.33 -5.33
CA ILE A 267 10.83 16.22 -5.46
C ILE A 267 12.12 15.39 -5.44
N GLY A 268 12.92 15.49 -6.50
CA GLY A 268 14.17 14.76 -6.66
C GLY A 268 14.02 13.23 -6.60
N CYS A 269 12.83 12.70 -6.91
CA CYS A 269 12.53 11.27 -6.88
C CYS A 269 12.91 10.56 -5.57
N LYS A 270 12.75 11.25 -4.43
CA LYS A 270 13.15 10.74 -3.11
C LYS A 270 12.08 9.89 -2.42
N GLN A 271 10.86 9.84 -2.96
CA GLN A 271 9.73 9.11 -2.36
C GLN A 271 9.49 7.81 -3.12
N LYS A 272 9.14 6.74 -2.40
CA LYS A 272 8.79 5.44 -2.99
C LYS A 272 7.29 5.31 -3.14
N CYS A 273 6.84 4.82 -4.29
CA CYS A 273 5.45 4.42 -4.49
C CYS A 273 5.01 3.39 -3.44
N LYS A 274 3.71 3.37 -3.13
CA LYS A 274 3.17 2.44 -2.14
C LYS A 274 3.29 1.02 -2.67
N ALA A 275 3.72 0.08 -1.83
CA ALA A 275 3.86 -1.35 -2.18
C ALA A 275 2.53 -2.06 -2.51
N THR A 276 1.41 -1.36 -2.42
CA THR A 276 0.05 -1.84 -2.72
C THR A 276 -0.54 -1.11 -3.95
N CYS A 277 0.26 -0.30 -4.64
CA CYS A 277 -0.08 0.16 -5.98
C CYS A 277 -0.04 -1.05 -6.92
N GLY A 278 -1.11 -1.25 -7.69
CA GLY A 278 -1.22 -2.41 -8.58
C GLY A 278 -0.22 -2.40 -9.74
N GLY A 279 -0.06 -3.57 -10.36
CA GLY A 279 0.80 -3.80 -11.52
C GLY A 279 2.28 -4.04 -11.16
N ASP A 280 3.12 -4.20 -12.18
CA ASP A 280 4.54 -4.46 -11.98
C ASP A 280 5.25 -3.24 -11.35
N HIS A 281 6.24 -3.51 -10.49
CA HIS A 281 7.10 -2.52 -9.83
C HIS A 281 6.39 -1.48 -8.94
N ASN A 282 5.13 -1.73 -8.53
CA ASN A 282 4.36 -0.81 -7.69
C ASN A 282 4.26 0.60 -8.31
N THR A 283 3.96 0.67 -9.60
CA THR A 283 4.08 1.92 -10.38
C THR A 283 3.08 2.99 -9.92
N CYS A 284 3.56 4.23 -9.78
CA CYS A 284 2.75 5.40 -9.46
C CYS A 284 3.19 6.61 -10.29
N ASN A 285 2.35 7.65 -10.32
CA ASN A 285 2.64 8.91 -10.98
C ASN A 285 3.89 9.54 -10.35
N GLN A 286 4.90 9.82 -11.17
CA GLN A 286 6.21 10.28 -10.71
C GLN A 286 6.18 11.69 -10.09
N THR A 287 5.15 12.48 -10.37
CA THR A 287 4.99 13.83 -9.82
C THR A 287 4.33 13.80 -8.44
N ASP A 288 3.19 13.11 -8.29
CA ASP A 288 2.34 13.21 -7.09
C ASP A 288 2.17 11.91 -6.29
N GLY A 289 2.67 10.79 -6.81
CA GLY A 289 2.65 9.49 -6.14
C GLY A 289 1.37 8.68 -6.32
N THR A 290 0.39 9.15 -7.09
CA THR A 290 -0.89 8.45 -7.28
C THR A 290 -0.71 7.12 -8.03
N CYS A 291 -1.29 6.04 -7.53
CA CYS A 291 -1.13 4.72 -8.17
C CYS A 291 -1.87 4.72 -9.53
N THR A 292 -1.12 4.59 -10.62
CA THR A 292 -1.66 4.76 -11.99
C THR A 292 -2.42 3.54 -12.49
N GLN A 293 -2.15 2.36 -11.92
CA GLN A 293 -2.82 1.10 -12.26
C GLN A 293 -3.85 0.67 -11.20
N GLY A 294 -4.27 1.59 -10.32
CA GLY A 294 -5.15 1.26 -9.21
C GLY A 294 -4.42 0.53 -8.07
N CYS A 295 -5.18 -0.22 -7.27
CA CYS A 295 -4.70 -0.86 -6.06
C CYS A 295 -4.73 -2.38 -6.17
N ASP A 296 -3.81 -3.03 -5.47
CA ASP A 296 -3.91 -4.47 -5.23
C ASP A 296 -5.23 -4.83 -4.54
N PRO A 297 -5.77 -6.04 -4.77
CA PRO A 297 -6.99 -6.50 -4.11
C PRO A 297 -6.91 -6.33 -2.58
N GLY A 298 -7.97 -5.76 -2.00
CA GLY A 298 -8.03 -5.45 -0.58
C GLY A 298 -7.54 -4.06 -0.18
N TYR A 299 -7.10 -3.24 -1.13
CA TYR A 299 -6.70 -1.85 -0.88
C TYR A 299 -7.51 -0.85 -1.72
N THR A 300 -7.61 0.39 -1.23
CA THR A 300 -8.35 1.48 -1.86
C THR A 300 -7.71 2.86 -1.59
N GLY A 301 -8.24 3.87 -2.27
CA GLY A 301 -7.75 5.24 -2.27
C GLY A 301 -6.68 5.50 -3.34
N ARG A 302 -6.44 6.79 -3.64
CA ARG A 302 -5.52 7.21 -4.73
C ARG A 302 -4.06 6.76 -4.60
N PHE A 303 -3.64 6.39 -3.39
CA PHE A 303 -2.31 5.90 -3.05
C PHE A 303 -2.30 4.48 -2.49
N CYS A 304 -3.46 3.79 -2.52
CA CYS A 304 -3.61 2.42 -2.03
C CYS A 304 -3.20 2.20 -0.57
N GLN A 305 -3.31 3.26 0.24
CA GLN A 305 -2.89 3.28 1.65
C GLN A 305 -3.90 2.69 2.63
N SER A 306 -5.16 2.57 2.19
CA SER A 306 -6.27 2.13 3.02
C SER A 306 -6.66 0.73 2.65
N MET A 307 -6.80 -0.14 3.64
CA MET A 307 -7.39 -1.47 3.45
C MET A 307 -8.88 -1.32 3.14
N CYS A 308 -9.50 -2.34 2.56
CA CYS A 308 -10.93 -2.31 2.34
C CYS A 308 -11.69 -2.12 3.65
N PRO A 309 -12.75 -1.29 3.64
CA PRO A 309 -13.57 -1.08 4.82
C PRO A 309 -14.23 -2.40 5.24
N ARG A 310 -14.67 -2.45 6.50
CA ARG A 310 -15.35 -3.63 7.05
C ARG A 310 -16.49 -4.08 6.13
N ARG A 311 -16.64 -5.39 6.00
CA ARG A 311 -17.62 -6.06 5.15
C ARG A 311 -17.42 -5.88 3.63
N ARG A 312 -16.26 -5.40 3.19
CA ARG A 312 -15.90 -5.32 1.76
C ARG A 312 -14.56 -5.97 1.46
N TYR A 313 -14.39 -6.48 0.25
CA TYR A 313 -13.15 -7.12 -0.18
C TYR A 313 -12.90 -6.97 -1.69
N GLY A 314 -11.75 -7.48 -2.15
CA GLY A 314 -11.42 -7.59 -3.57
C GLY A 314 -10.88 -6.31 -4.18
N HIS A 315 -10.84 -6.26 -5.51
CA HIS A 315 -10.34 -5.10 -6.24
C HIS A 315 -11.26 -3.88 -6.04
N LEU A 316 -10.67 -2.75 -5.66
CA LEU A 316 -11.38 -1.50 -5.32
C LEU A 316 -12.48 -1.66 -4.24
N CYS A 317 -12.43 -2.74 -3.44
CA CYS A 317 -13.46 -3.04 -2.45
C CYS A 317 -14.88 -3.10 -3.05
N ALA A 318 -14.98 -3.63 -4.28
CA ALA A 318 -16.23 -3.74 -5.01
C ALA A 318 -17.16 -4.81 -4.41
N GLU A 319 -16.58 -5.87 -3.84
CA GLU A 319 -17.32 -7.01 -3.33
C GLU A 319 -17.70 -6.84 -1.85
N THR A 320 -18.80 -7.48 -1.45
CA THR A 320 -19.32 -7.46 -0.07
C THR A 320 -19.22 -8.83 0.58
N CYS A 321 -18.79 -8.88 1.84
CA CYS A 321 -18.77 -10.11 2.63
C CYS A 321 -20.17 -10.69 2.79
N SER A 322 -20.30 -12.02 2.77
CA SER A 322 -21.54 -12.73 3.05
C SER A 322 -22.12 -12.31 4.41
N ASP A 323 -23.46 -12.22 4.47
CA ASP A 323 -24.21 -12.07 5.73
C ASP A 323 -24.13 -13.31 6.63
N HIS A 324 -23.51 -14.39 6.15
CA HIS A 324 -23.36 -15.67 6.84
C HIS A 324 -21.91 -15.99 7.24
N CYS A 325 -21.01 -15.00 7.16
CA CYS A 325 -19.71 -15.09 7.81
C CYS A 325 -19.90 -15.09 9.33
N SER A 326 -19.36 -16.09 10.04
CA SER A 326 -19.59 -16.19 11.48
C SER A 326 -18.96 -15.04 12.30
N GLY A 327 -19.66 -14.65 13.36
CA GLY A 327 -19.29 -13.59 14.31
C GLY A 327 -20.12 -12.31 14.15
N ALA A 328 -20.09 -11.42 15.15
CA ALA A 328 -21.06 -10.32 15.28
C ALA A 328 -21.12 -9.31 14.12
N ASP A 329 -20.05 -9.19 13.33
CA ASP A 329 -19.91 -8.14 12.31
C ASP A 329 -19.93 -8.67 10.85
N ASN A 330 -20.15 -9.98 10.63
CA ASN A 330 -20.14 -10.62 9.30
C ASN A 330 -18.93 -10.21 8.44
N THR A 331 -17.76 -10.14 9.07
CA THR A 331 -16.51 -9.70 8.45
C THR A 331 -15.83 -10.86 7.74
N CYS A 332 -15.29 -10.58 6.56
CA CYS A 332 -14.46 -11.48 5.79
C CYS A 332 -13.06 -10.90 5.55
N ASN A 333 -12.16 -11.74 5.06
CA ASN A 333 -10.84 -11.35 4.60
C ASN A 333 -10.99 -10.30 3.49
N TYR A 334 -10.37 -9.15 3.71
CA TYR A 334 -10.49 -7.98 2.85
C TYR A 334 -9.85 -8.16 1.46
N VAL A 335 -9.03 -9.20 1.24
CA VAL A 335 -8.40 -9.49 -0.07
C VAL A 335 -9.29 -10.41 -0.90
N ASN A 336 -9.67 -11.58 -0.37
CA ASN A 336 -10.28 -12.66 -1.14
C ASN A 336 -11.73 -12.99 -0.74
N GLY A 337 -12.27 -12.36 0.31
CA GLY A 337 -13.65 -12.55 0.74
C GLY A 337 -13.91 -13.74 1.65
N SER A 338 -12.89 -14.53 2.02
CA SER A 338 -13.08 -15.69 2.88
C SER A 338 -13.49 -15.31 4.30
N CYS A 339 -14.47 -16.00 4.88
CA CYS A 339 -14.85 -15.78 6.26
C CYS A 339 -13.84 -16.49 7.19
N ASP A 340 -12.89 -15.74 7.76
CA ASP A 340 -11.78 -16.29 8.56
C ASP A 340 -12.25 -17.04 9.83
N ARG A 341 -13.45 -16.73 10.32
CA ARG A 341 -14.09 -17.43 11.46
C ARG A 341 -15.02 -18.57 11.03
N GLY A 342 -15.04 -18.91 9.75
CA GLY A 342 -15.96 -19.89 9.17
C GLY A 342 -17.34 -19.31 8.83
N CYS A 343 -18.23 -20.21 8.44
CA CYS A 343 -19.61 -19.91 8.05
C CYS A 343 -20.60 -20.27 9.13
N ASP A 344 -21.73 -19.56 9.14
CA ASP A 344 -22.89 -20.00 9.89
C ASP A 344 -23.33 -21.40 9.45
N VAL A 345 -23.93 -22.15 10.39
CA VAL A 345 -24.35 -23.52 10.15
C VAL A 345 -25.30 -23.59 8.94
N GLY A 346 -24.98 -24.50 8.00
CA GLY A 346 -25.71 -24.68 6.75
C GLY A 346 -25.18 -23.89 5.55
N TYR A 347 -24.04 -23.20 5.67
CA TYR A 347 -23.38 -22.51 4.56
C TYR A 347 -22.01 -23.08 4.22
N LEU A 348 -21.66 -23.00 2.94
CA LEU A 348 -20.44 -23.56 2.37
C LEU A 348 -19.24 -22.62 2.53
N LEU A 349 -18.11 -23.20 2.96
CA LEU A 349 -16.82 -22.51 3.00
C LEU A 349 -16.27 -22.24 1.59
N PRO A 350 -15.42 -21.22 1.39
CA PRO A 350 -14.96 -20.25 2.38
C PRO A 350 -15.74 -18.93 2.40
N LEU A 351 -16.61 -18.68 1.40
CA LEU A 351 -17.31 -17.39 1.21
C LEU A 351 -18.68 -17.32 1.89
N CYS A 352 -19.28 -18.46 2.26
CA CYS A 352 -20.60 -18.54 2.90
C CYS A 352 -21.74 -17.92 2.07
N ASN A 353 -21.59 -17.85 0.74
CA ASN A 353 -22.64 -17.35 -0.16
C ASN A 353 -23.68 -18.45 -0.47
N ASP A 354 -23.25 -19.70 -0.47
CA ASP A 354 -24.07 -20.85 -0.85
C ASP A 354 -24.50 -21.65 0.38
N THR A 355 -25.74 -22.12 0.37
CA THR A 355 -26.24 -23.10 1.35
C THR A 355 -25.64 -24.46 1.11
N CYS A 356 -25.73 -25.38 2.08
CA CYS A 356 -25.23 -26.73 1.89
C CYS A 356 -25.89 -27.43 0.69
N PRO A 357 -25.11 -28.18 -0.11
CA PRO A 357 -25.65 -28.99 -1.19
C PRO A 357 -26.71 -29.97 -0.68
N ARG A 358 -27.59 -30.42 -1.57
CA ARG A 358 -28.60 -31.43 -1.24
C ARG A 358 -27.96 -32.66 -0.60
N GLY A 359 -28.58 -33.15 0.47
CA GLY A 359 -28.09 -34.31 1.22
C GLY A 359 -26.97 -34.02 2.22
N GLN A 360 -26.60 -32.75 2.43
CA GLN A 360 -25.60 -32.33 3.41
C GLN A 360 -26.15 -31.26 4.36
N TYR A 361 -25.62 -31.22 5.58
CA TYR A 361 -25.99 -30.22 6.57
C TYR A 361 -24.85 -29.90 7.54
N GLY A 362 -25.12 -28.97 8.46
CA GLY A 362 -24.23 -28.70 9.58
C GLY A 362 -23.12 -27.68 9.26
N PRO A 363 -22.12 -27.54 10.14
CA PRO A 363 -21.02 -26.59 9.95
C PRO A 363 -20.15 -27.02 8.76
N GLY A 364 -19.98 -26.13 7.78
CA GLY A 364 -19.17 -26.38 6.57
C GLY A 364 -19.70 -27.54 5.70
N CYS A 365 -20.96 -27.94 5.87
CA CYS A 365 -21.61 -29.02 5.11
C CYS A 365 -20.89 -30.38 5.24
N ALA A 366 -20.26 -30.61 6.39
CA ALA A 366 -19.48 -31.82 6.64
C ALA A 366 -20.35 -33.05 6.93
N GLU A 367 -21.60 -32.86 7.37
CA GLU A 367 -22.52 -33.93 7.73
C GLU A 367 -23.43 -34.30 6.56
N LYS A 368 -23.82 -35.57 6.49
CA LYS A 368 -24.75 -36.08 5.47
C LYS A 368 -26.11 -36.36 6.09
N CYS A 369 -27.18 -36.08 5.36
CA CYS A 369 -28.52 -36.50 5.75
C CYS A 369 -28.61 -38.03 5.87
N SER A 370 -29.47 -38.52 6.75
CA SER A 370 -29.74 -39.97 6.85
C SER A 370 -30.42 -40.47 5.57
N ASP A 371 -30.03 -41.64 5.10
CA ASP A 371 -30.71 -42.35 4.01
C ASP A 371 -32.13 -42.80 4.41
N HIS A 372 -32.46 -42.76 5.72
CA HIS A 372 -33.76 -43.11 6.29
C HIS A 372 -34.69 -41.92 6.51
N CYS A 373 -34.36 -40.74 5.94
CA CYS A 373 -35.32 -39.66 5.80
C CYS A 373 -36.40 -40.07 4.79
N THR A 374 -37.68 -39.95 5.16
CA THR A 374 -38.78 -40.18 4.22
C THR A 374 -38.91 -39.03 3.22
N GLY A 375 -39.32 -39.34 1.98
CA GLY A 375 -39.47 -38.36 0.89
C GLY A 375 -38.43 -38.51 -0.22
N PRO A 376 -38.14 -37.45 -1.01
CA PRO A 376 -37.06 -37.45 -2.00
C PRO A 376 -35.74 -37.85 -1.34
N ALA A 377 -35.00 -38.75 -1.99
CA ALA A 377 -33.89 -39.49 -1.39
C ALA A 377 -32.93 -38.61 -0.56
N GLY A 378 -32.97 -38.79 0.77
CA GLY A 378 -32.01 -38.20 1.70
C GLY A 378 -32.11 -36.67 1.86
N GLU A 379 -33.27 -36.04 1.60
CA GLU A 379 -33.41 -34.60 1.87
C GLU A 379 -33.70 -34.31 3.35
N CYS A 380 -32.83 -33.51 3.96
CA CYS A 380 -32.97 -33.00 5.31
C CYS A 380 -32.67 -31.49 5.36
N ASP A 381 -33.06 -30.84 6.45
CA ASP A 381 -32.77 -29.43 6.69
C ASP A 381 -31.26 -29.17 6.69
N PHE A 382 -30.83 -28.33 5.76
CA PHE A 382 -29.42 -28.06 5.48
C PHE A 382 -28.65 -27.43 6.67
N ARG A 383 -29.35 -26.96 7.72
CA ARG A 383 -28.71 -26.45 8.93
C ARG A 383 -28.66 -27.51 10.03
N THR A 384 -29.78 -28.19 10.27
CA THR A 384 -30.01 -29.01 11.47
C THR A 384 -29.92 -30.51 11.22
N GLY A 385 -30.04 -30.96 9.98
CA GLY A 385 -30.08 -32.38 9.63
C GLY A 385 -31.44 -33.04 9.84
N VAL A 386 -32.48 -32.27 10.15
CA VAL A 386 -33.82 -32.77 10.43
C VAL A 386 -34.51 -33.19 9.13
N CYS A 387 -35.01 -34.42 9.06
CA CYS A 387 -35.70 -34.91 7.87
C CYS A 387 -37.06 -34.21 7.70
N TYR A 388 -37.31 -33.67 6.51
CA TYR A 388 -38.52 -32.85 6.26
C TYR A 388 -39.83 -33.62 6.40
N GLN A 389 -39.86 -34.92 6.08
CA GLN A 389 -41.06 -35.75 6.15
C GLN A 389 -41.03 -36.81 7.26
N GLY A 390 -40.05 -36.71 8.18
CA GLY A 390 -39.86 -37.67 9.27
C GLY A 390 -38.95 -38.85 8.90
N CYS A 391 -39.05 -39.92 9.70
CA CYS A 391 -38.20 -41.11 9.59
C CYS A 391 -38.96 -42.31 9.05
N GLU A 392 -38.23 -43.19 8.34
CA GLU A 392 -38.71 -44.54 8.09
C GLU A 392 -38.99 -45.27 9.43
N PRO A 393 -40.01 -46.16 9.51
CA PRO A 393 -40.29 -46.92 10.72
C PRO A 393 -39.05 -47.70 11.19
N GLY A 394 -38.78 -47.67 12.49
CA GLY A 394 -37.55 -48.27 13.05
C GLY A 394 -36.39 -47.30 13.24
N PHE A 395 -36.53 -46.03 12.86
CA PHE A 395 -35.54 -44.97 13.10
C PHE A 395 -36.09 -43.84 13.97
N GLN A 396 -35.20 -43.19 14.72
CA GLN A 396 -35.52 -42.15 15.69
C GLN A 396 -35.53 -40.76 15.04
N PRO A 397 -36.61 -39.96 15.23
CA PRO A 397 -36.61 -38.54 14.88
C PRO A 397 -35.64 -37.74 15.78
N PRO A 398 -35.19 -36.55 15.34
CA PRO A 398 -35.59 -35.85 14.12
C PRO A 398 -34.67 -36.06 12.90
N THR A 399 -33.50 -36.70 13.06
CA THR A 399 -32.49 -36.85 11.99
C THR A 399 -32.36 -38.27 11.42
N CYS A 400 -33.09 -39.26 11.97
CA CYS A 400 -33.16 -40.64 11.46
C CYS A 400 -31.81 -41.38 11.35
N HIS A 401 -30.76 -40.93 12.03
CA HIS A 401 -29.45 -41.61 12.06
C HIS A 401 -29.40 -42.78 13.04
N LYS A 402 -30.32 -42.82 14.00
CA LYS A 402 -30.35 -43.82 15.07
C LYS A 402 -31.55 -44.74 14.87
N GLU A 403 -31.33 -46.03 15.00
CA GLU A 403 -32.41 -47.02 15.05
C GLU A 403 -33.19 -46.92 16.37
N CYS A 404 -34.41 -47.44 16.42
CA CYS A 404 -35.21 -47.47 17.65
C CYS A 404 -34.47 -48.17 18.80
N PRO A 405 -34.60 -47.64 20.04
CA PRO A 405 -34.08 -48.30 21.23
C PRO A 405 -34.68 -49.71 21.39
N ALA A 406 -33.92 -50.60 22.05
CA ALA A 406 -34.41 -51.94 22.38
C ALA A 406 -35.76 -51.86 23.12
N GLY A 407 -36.69 -52.73 22.76
CA GLY A 407 -38.04 -52.74 23.33
C GLY A 407 -39.03 -51.76 22.71
N THR A 408 -38.67 -51.02 21.65
CA THR A 408 -39.59 -50.14 20.91
C THR A 408 -39.53 -50.36 19.39
N TYR A 409 -40.61 -50.06 18.67
CA TYR A 409 -40.72 -50.24 17.23
C TYR A 409 -41.69 -49.26 16.56
N GLY A 410 -41.70 -49.27 15.23
CA GLY A 410 -42.65 -48.53 14.39
C GLY A 410 -42.24 -47.08 14.12
N PRO A 411 -43.16 -46.25 13.61
CA PRO A 411 -42.91 -44.83 13.39
C PRO A 411 -42.62 -44.13 14.72
N ASP A 412 -41.62 -43.25 14.73
CA ASP A 412 -41.13 -42.48 15.87
C ASP A 412 -40.77 -43.32 17.11
N CYS A 413 -40.58 -44.64 16.94
CA CYS A 413 -40.38 -45.59 18.03
C CYS A 413 -41.48 -45.54 19.11
N GLY A 414 -42.69 -45.11 18.74
CA GLY A 414 -43.78 -44.87 19.69
C GLY A 414 -44.49 -46.12 20.22
N LYS A 415 -44.18 -47.31 19.68
CA LYS A 415 -44.82 -48.57 20.10
C LYS A 415 -43.84 -49.42 20.92
N ALA A 416 -44.29 -49.94 22.05
CA ALA A 416 -43.51 -50.86 22.87
C ALA A 416 -43.59 -52.30 22.32
N CYS A 417 -42.46 -53.00 22.29
CA CYS A 417 -42.41 -54.43 22.04
C CYS A 417 -43.21 -55.20 23.10
N SER A 418 -43.74 -56.36 22.73
CA SER A 418 -44.41 -57.22 23.71
C SER A 418 -43.42 -57.70 24.77
N VAL A 419 -43.82 -57.60 26.05
CA VAL A 419 -43.06 -58.17 27.18
C VAL A 419 -42.94 -59.71 27.09
N HIS A 420 -43.66 -60.32 26.16
CA HIS A 420 -43.68 -61.75 25.90
C HIS A 420 -42.84 -62.18 24.70
N CYS A 421 -42.03 -61.29 24.08
CA CYS A 421 -40.94 -61.76 23.22
C CYS A 421 -39.98 -62.64 24.03
N ALA A 422 -39.47 -63.72 23.43
CA ALA A 422 -38.62 -64.72 24.11
C ALA A 422 -37.26 -64.18 24.57
N ASP A 423 -36.79 -63.09 23.96
CA ASP A 423 -35.55 -62.41 24.35
C ASP A 423 -35.62 -61.82 25.77
N SER A 424 -34.47 -61.78 26.46
CA SER A 424 -34.35 -61.26 27.83
C SER A 424 -34.69 -59.77 27.95
N ASP A 425 -34.47 -58.98 26.91
CA ASP A 425 -34.72 -57.53 26.89
C ASP A 425 -35.99 -57.15 26.11
N HIS A 426 -36.88 -58.12 25.83
CA HIS A 426 -38.11 -57.91 25.08
C HIS A 426 -37.87 -57.32 23.68
N ILE A 427 -36.76 -57.69 23.06
CA ILE A 427 -36.35 -57.19 21.73
C ILE A 427 -37.32 -57.73 20.67
N CYS A 428 -37.86 -56.81 19.86
CA CYS A 428 -38.66 -57.10 18.68
C CYS A 428 -38.09 -56.35 17.45
N ASN A 429 -38.54 -56.73 16.25
CA ASN A 429 -38.17 -56.05 15.02
C ASN A 429 -38.58 -54.57 15.10
N LYS A 430 -37.59 -53.69 14.92
CA LYS A 430 -37.75 -52.24 15.11
C LYS A 430 -38.73 -51.60 14.12
N THR A 431 -39.01 -52.24 13.00
CA THR A 431 -39.90 -51.71 11.95
C THR A 431 -41.36 -52.08 12.24
N ASP A 432 -41.65 -53.36 12.46
CA ASP A 432 -43.03 -53.90 12.49
C ASP A 432 -43.43 -54.57 13.81
N GLY A 433 -42.50 -54.71 14.76
CA GLY A 433 -42.77 -55.22 16.10
C GLY A 433 -42.84 -56.74 16.20
N SER A 434 -42.30 -57.49 15.23
CA SER A 434 -42.26 -58.95 15.29
C SER A 434 -41.23 -59.48 16.30
N CYS A 435 -41.58 -60.50 17.08
CA CYS A 435 -40.63 -61.19 17.96
C CYS A 435 -39.95 -62.32 17.16
N ASP A 436 -38.82 -62.02 16.51
CA ASP A 436 -38.16 -62.96 15.59
C ASP A 436 -37.57 -64.19 16.31
N GLN A 437 -37.31 -64.09 17.62
CA GLN A 437 -36.87 -65.19 18.49
C GLN A 437 -38.04 -66.01 19.08
N GLY A 438 -39.28 -65.74 18.68
CA GLY A 438 -40.48 -66.41 19.18
C GLY A 438 -41.03 -65.82 20.49
N CYS A 439 -42.03 -66.49 21.05
CA CYS A 439 -42.80 -66.03 22.21
C CYS A 439 -42.47 -66.79 23.50
N LYS A 440 -42.55 -66.10 24.64
CA LYS A 440 -42.58 -66.73 25.97
C LYS A 440 -43.78 -67.68 26.09
N PRO A 441 -43.69 -68.72 26.95
CA PRO A 441 -44.76 -69.70 27.11
C PRO A 441 -46.11 -69.06 27.41
N GLY A 442 -47.15 -69.54 26.73
CA GLY A 442 -48.52 -69.03 26.89
C GLY A 442 -48.93 -67.90 25.97
N TYR A 443 -48.05 -67.48 25.06
CA TYR A 443 -48.30 -66.41 24.08
C TYR A 443 -48.00 -66.89 22.65
N GLN A 444 -48.72 -66.34 21.68
CA GLN A 444 -48.62 -66.66 20.24
C GLN A 444 -48.80 -65.40 19.38
N GLY A 445 -48.67 -65.57 18.06
CA GLY A 445 -48.76 -64.48 17.08
C GLY A 445 -47.41 -63.81 16.83
N ARG A 446 -47.33 -63.00 15.76
CA ARG A 446 -46.06 -62.43 15.28
C ARG A 446 -45.40 -61.45 16.27
N SER A 447 -46.21 -60.75 17.07
CA SER A 447 -45.74 -59.82 18.13
C SER A 447 -45.92 -60.38 19.53
N CYS A 448 -46.28 -61.66 19.70
CA CYS A 448 -46.47 -62.30 21.01
C CYS A 448 -47.43 -61.53 21.95
N SER A 449 -48.47 -60.89 21.40
CA SER A 449 -49.46 -60.13 22.17
C SER A 449 -50.74 -60.93 22.42
N GLU A 450 -50.91 -62.07 21.76
CA GLU A 450 -52.08 -62.94 21.91
C GLU A 450 -51.76 -64.04 22.91
N THR A 451 -52.70 -64.34 23.82
CA THR A 451 -52.61 -65.54 24.67
C THR A 451 -52.91 -66.79 23.85
N CYS A 452 -52.43 -67.95 24.30
CA CYS A 452 -52.84 -69.22 23.69
C CYS A 452 -54.36 -69.35 23.66
N ARG A 453 -54.90 -69.80 22.52
CA ARG A 453 -56.33 -70.10 22.39
C ARG A 453 -56.75 -71.12 23.44
N ILE A 454 -58.01 -71.04 23.88
CA ILE A 454 -58.61 -71.95 24.87
C ILE A 454 -58.31 -73.40 24.46
N GLY A 455 -57.82 -74.20 25.40
CA GLY A 455 -57.43 -75.59 25.17
C GLY A 455 -55.97 -75.78 24.76
N LYS A 456 -55.13 -74.72 24.70
CA LYS A 456 -53.68 -74.82 24.46
C LYS A 456 -52.83 -74.07 25.50
N HIS A 457 -51.62 -74.53 25.75
CA HIS A 457 -50.65 -73.90 26.67
C HIS A 457 -49.19 -74.14 26.26
N GLY A 458 -48.24 -73.54 27.00
CA GLY A 458 -46.80 -73.78 26.84
C GLY A 458 -46.11 -72.98 25.72
N PRO A 459 -44.83 -73.27 25.41
CA PRO A 459 -44.06 -72.58 24.37
C PRO A 459 -44.72 -72.70 22.98
N GLY A 460 -44.92 -71.57 22.29
CA GLY A 460 -45.54 -71.52 20.97
C GLY A 460 -47.00 -72.01 20.91
N CYS A 461 -47.65 -72.18 22.06
CA CYS A 461 -49.00 -72.77 22.17
C CYS A 461 -49.15 -74.12 21.45
N ASN A 462 -48.09 -74.94 21.46
CA ASN A 462 -48.10 -76.25 20.81
C ASN A 462 -48.65 -77.38 21.71
N THR A 463 -48.77 -77.15 23.02
CA THR A 463 -49.28 -78.17 23.95
C THR A 463 -50.79 -78.02 24.11
N THR A 464 -51.52 -79.14 24.08
CA THR A 464 -52.98 -79.15 24.29
C THR A 464 -53.29 -79.36 25.77
N CYS A 465 -54.24 -78.60 26.32
CA CYS A 465 -54.73 -78.76 27.69
C CYS A 465 -55.23 -80.18 27.92
N SER A 466 -55.06 -80.69 29.16
CA SER A 466 -55.55 -82.01 29.53
C SER A 466 -57.06 -82.14 29.28
N GLY A 467 -57.48 -83.25 28.68
CA GLY A 467 -58.90 -83.60 28.53
C GLY A 467 -59.64 -83.78 29.84
N GLN A 468 -58.94 -83.73 30.98
CA GLN A 468 -59.51 -83.79 32.31
C GLN A 468 -59.86 -82.42 32.91
N CYS A 469 -59.53 -81.29 32.26
CA CYS A 469 -59.93 -79.97 32.77
C CYS A 469 -61.45 -79.77 32.65
N VAL A 470 -62.09 -79.32 33.74
CA VAL A 470 -63.54 -79.10 33.77
C VAL A 470 -63.93 -77.86 32.97
N GLY A 471 -64.89 -78.00 32.04
CA GLY A 471 -65.46 -76.90 31.24
C GLY A 471 -65.49 -77.19 29.73
N GLN A 472 -66.26 -76.41 28.96
CA GLN A 472 -66.33 -76.55 27.51
C GLN A 472 -64.97 -76.15 26.88
N HIS A 473 -64.42 -77.00 26.01
CA HIS A 473 -63.08 -76.87 25.40
C HIS A 473 -61.89 -77.02 26.36
N ASN A 474 -62.08 -77.66 27.53
CA ASN A 474 -61.02 -78.01 28.48
C ASN A 474 -60.13 -76.80 28.87
N PRO A 475 -60.71 -75.76 29.50
CA PRO A 475 -60.00 -74.52 29.77
C PRO A 475 -58.87 -74.74 30.80
N CYS A 476 -57.65 -74.43 30.40
CA CYS A 476 -56.47 -74.45 31.26
C CYS A 476 -55.68 -73.15 31.17
N HIS A 477 -54.86 -72.89 32.18
CA HIS A 477 -54.01 -71.72 32.25
C HIS A 477 -52.99 -71.75 31.13
N HIS A 478 -53.02 -70.72 30.29
CA HIS A 478 -52.31 -70.70 29.01
C HIS A 478 -50.78 -70.82 29.15
N ILE A 479 -50.18 -70.47 30.29
CA ILE A 479 -48.72 -70.56 30.50
C ILE A 479 -48.29 -71.99 30.87
N ASP A 480 -48.87 -72.54 31.93
CA ASP A 480 -48.38 -73.77 32.58
C ASP A 480 -49.29 -74.99 32.37
N GLY A 481 -50.53 -74.79 31.91
CA GLY A 481 -51.48 -75.86 31.62
C GLY A 481 -52.39 -76.25 32.79
N SER A 482 -52.37 -75.51 33.89
CA SER A 482 -53.16 -75.81 35.09
C SER A 482 -54.67 -75.59 34.87
N CYS A 483 -55.53 -76.49 35.33
CA CYS A 483 -56.98 -76.38 35.04
C CYS A 483 -57.65 -75.35 35.96
N TYR A 484 -58.21 -74.26 35.39
CA TYR A 484 -58.84 -73.18 36.15
C TYR A 484 -59.98 -73.64 37.08
N LEU A 485 -60.76 -74.63 36.62
CA LEU A 485 -61.95 -75.14 37.30
C LEU A 485 -61.71 -76.52 37.93
N GLY A 486 -60.45 -76.93 38.07
CA GLY A 486 -60.09 -78.27 38.55
C GLY A 486 -60.31 -79.35 37.48
N CYS A 487 -60.24 -80.62 37.92
CA CYS A 487 -60.26 -81.78 37.05
C CYS A 487 -61.46 -82.69 37.34
N VAL A 488 -61.97 -83.39 36.31
CA VAL A 488 -63.16 -84.25 36.43
C VAL A 488 -62.90 -85.49 37.32
N GLN A 489 -61.62 -85.83 37.56
CA GLN A 489 -61.15 -86.86 38.50
C GLN A 489 -59.88 -86.36 39.21
N ASP A 490 -59.76 -86.55 40.52
CA ASP A 490 -58.53 -86.28 41.29
C ASP A 490 -57.47 -87.33 40.92
N ASP A 491 -56.73 -87.08 39.85
CA ASP A 491 -55.66 -87.98 39.39
C ASP A 491 -54.34 -87.21 39.22
N GLN A 492 -53.23 -87.96 39.30
CA GLN A 492 -51.84 -87.54 39.47
C GLN A 492 -51.25 -86.67 38.34
N SER A 493 -52.08 -86.09 37.48
CA SER A 493 -51.65 -85.12 36.49
C SER A 493 -51.08 -83.88 37.20
N PRO A 494 -49.86 -83.44 36.87
CA PRO A 494 -49.23 -82.29 37.53
C PRO A 494 -50.08 -81.01 37.39
N MET A 495 -50.96 -80.94 36.40
CA MET A 495 -51.86 -79.83 36.11
C MET A 495 -53.08 -79.70 37.06
N CYS A 496 -53.35 -80.73 37.87
CA CYS A 496 -54.50 -80.80 38.79
C CYS A 496 -54.10 -80.65 40.28
N ARG A 497 -52.81 -80.41 40.59
CA ARG A 497 -52.35 -80.26 41.98
C ARG A 497 -52.90 -78.97 42.60
N ARG A 498 -53.85 -79.10 43.54
CA ARG A 498 -54.22 -78.02 44.47
C ARG A 498 -52.99 -77.63 45.30
N THR A 499 -52.44 -76.44 45.09
CA THR A 499 -51.68 -75.77 46.15
C THR A 499 -52.65 -75.44 47.28
N ARG A 500 -52.52 -76.15 48.41
CA ARG A 500 -53.23 -75.79 49.65
C ARG A 500 -52.86 -74.37 50.04
N GLY A 501 -53.84 -73.47 50.11
CA GLY A 501 -53.67 -72.16 50.72
C GLY A 501 -53.38 -72.26 52.21
N LEU A 502 -52.47 -71.40 52.68
CA LEU A 502 -52.43 -70.84 54.04
C LEU A 502 -52.41 -69.32 53.78
N GLY A 503 -53.41 -68.53 54.13
CA GLY A 503 -54.05 -68.46 55.44
C GLY A 503 -53.32 -67.39 56.26
N GLN A 504 -53.88 -66.17 56.25
CA GLN A 504 -53.50 -65.03 57.10
C GLN A 504 -53.11 -65.45 58.52
N LYS A 505 -52.00 -64.90 59.05
CA LYS A 505 -51.95 -64.46 60.45
C LYS A 505 -50.97 -63.31 60.66
N THR A 506 -51.45 -62.41 61.50
CA THR A 506 -51.05 -61.07 61.88
C THR A 506 -49.84 -60.97 62.81
N SER A 507 -49.16 -59.82 62.69
CA SER A 507 -48.55 -58.98 63.74
C SER A 507 -47.32 -59.44 64.54
N ASN A 508 -46.25 -58.66 64.34
CA ASN A 508 -45.51 -57.83 65.33
C ASN A 508 -44.00 -58.08 65.51
N ILE A 509 -43.25 -56.99 65.23
CA ILE A 509 -42.03 -56.47 65.92
C ILE A 509 -40.68 -57.16 65.62
N LEU A 510 -39.76 -56.50 64.89
CA LEU A 510 -38.67 -55.63 65.44
C LEU A 510 -37.82 -55.02 64.29
N VAL A 511 -37.31 -53.82 64.54
CA VAL A 511 -36.54 -52.87 63.70
C VAL A 511 -35.12 -53.38 63.34
N PRO A 512 -34.54 -53.02 62.18
CA PRO A 512 -33.44 -52.05 62.19
C PRO A 512 -33.50 -50.99 61.06
N LEU A 513 -33.29 -49.73 61.46
CA LEU A 513 -32.53 -48.65 60.82
C LEU A 513 -32.26 -48.75 59.30
N VAL A 514 -32.80 -47.84 58.49
CA VAL A 514 -32.09 -46.70 57.86
C VAL A 514 -33.14 -45.77 57.22
N VAL A 515 -33.34 -44.60 57.84
CA VAL A 515 -34.08 -43.46 57.31
C VAL A 515 -33.07 -42.36 56.99
N ALA A 516 -33.26 -41.68 55.86
CA ALA A 516 -32.91 -40.28 55.55
C ALA A 516 -32.02 -40.07 54.31
N ALA A 517 -32.34 -38.99 53.58
CA ALA A 517 -31.85 -38.52 52.27
C ALA A 517 -32.44 -39.32 51.10
N VAL A 518 -33.37 -38.80 50.29
CA VAL A 518 -33.06 -37.86 49.18
C VAL A 518 -34.20 -36.87 48.86
N ILE A 519 -35.30 -36.80 49.62
CA ILE A 519 -36.44 -35.92 49.25
C ILE A 519 -36.31 -34.45 49.71
N THR A 520 -35.18 -34.00 50.28
CA THR A 520 -34.98 -32.60 50.73
C THR A 520 -33.98 -31.78 49.90
N ALA A 521 -33.83 -32.05 48.60
CA ALA A 521 -32.96 -31.24 47.72
C ALA A 521 -33.71 -30.32 46.73
N ALA A 522 -35.03 -30.46 46.56
CA ALA A 522 -35.77 -29.68 45.56
C ALA A 522 -36.41 -28.38 46.09
N ALA A 523 -36.57 -28.21 47.41
CA ALA A 523 -37.22 -27.04 47.99
C ALA A 523 -36.26 -25.90 48.40
N ALA A 524 -34.97 -26.18 48.58
CA ALA A 524 -33.98 -25.15 48.97
C ALA A 524 -33.42 -24.36 47.76
N VAL A 525 -33.38 -24.97 46.56
CA VAL A 525 -32.87 -24.31 45.35
C VAL A 525 -33.89 -23.30 44.78
N LEU A 526 -35.19 -23.58 44.92
CA LEU A 526 -36.25 -22.67 44.48
C LEU A 526 -36.41 -21.43 45.39
N LEU A 527 -36.18 -21.57 46.71
CA LEU A 527 -36.16 -20.41 47.63
C LEU A 527 -34.88 -19.57 47.51
N GLY A 528 -33.73 -20.19 47.20
CA GLY A 528 -32.47 -19.46 46.94
C GLY A 528 -32.50 -18.61 45.66
N LEU A 529 -33.14 -19.11 44.59
CA LEU A 529 -33.28 -18.38 43.32
C LEU A 529 -34.28 -17.22 43.38
N LEU A 530 -35.29 -17.30 44.26
CA LEU A 530 -36.25 -16.21 44.48
C LEU A 530 -35.69 -15.09 45.36
N VAL A 531 -34.81 -15.39 46.33
CA VAL A 531 -34.12 -14.38 47.15
C VAL A 531 -32.98 -13.70 46.38
N TRP A 532 -32.27 -14.40 45.49
CA TRP A 532 -31.22 -13.80 44.64
C TRP A 532 -31.79 -12.78 43.64
N ARG A 533 -32.98 -13.02 43.07
CA ARG A 533 -33.65 -12.09 42.15
C ARG A 533 -34.20 -10.82 42.82
N ALA A 534 -34.35 -10.80 44.15
CA ALA A 534 -34.83 -9.63 44.89
C ALA A 534 -33.70 -8.70 45.39
N LEU A 535 -32.43 -9.10 45.27
CA LEU A 535 -31.25 -8.33 45.70
C LEU A 535 -30.43 -7.72 44.55
N LEU A 536 -30.87 -7.90 43.29
CA LEU A 536 -30.20 -7.41 42.08
C LEU A 536 -31.11 -6.55 41.18
N LEU A 537 -32.20 -6.01 41.75
CA LEU A 537 -33.02 -4.94 41.20
C LEU A 537 -32.89 -3.68 42.05
#